data_AF-A0AAJ6HRX3-F1
#
_entry.id   AF-A0AAJ6HRX3-F1
#
_cell.length_a   1.000
_cell.length_b   1.000
_cell.length_c   1.000
_cell.angle_alpha   90.00
_cell.angle_beta   90.00
_cell.angle_gamma   90.00
#
_symmetry.space_group_name_H-M   'P 1'
#
loop_
_entity.id
_entity.type
_entity.pdbx_description
1 polymer ?
#
loop_
_entity_poly.entity_id
_entity_poly.type
_entity_poly.pdbx_seq_one_letter_code
_entity_poly.pdbx_strand_id
1 'polypeptide(L)'
;MTVYRSRRPLTGPLTPSCVRDVTLPLTRYGRRGYRPDDVHALLDRLAYELGELSRQLHQVHAENERIKNALRAWQTDSAVSP
;
A
#
# COMPACT_ATOMS: atom_id res chain seq x y z
N MET A 1 17.17 11.64 -3.01
CA MET A 1 15.87 11.14 -2.51
C MET A 1 15.18 12.26 -1.74
N THR A 2 14.19 12.91 -2.34
CA THR A 2 13.44 13.99 -1.70
C THR A 2 12.46 13.37 -0.69
N VAL A 3 12.76 13.55 0.59
CA VAL A 3 11.83 13.17 1.67
C VAL A 3 10.64 14.10 1.59
N TYR A 4 9.50 13.58 1.14
CA TYR A 4 8.24 14.30 1.19
C TYR A 4 7.93 14.64 2.66
N ARG A 5 8.14 15.90 3.06
CA ARG A 5 7.77 16.45 4.37
C ARG A 5 6.47 17.21 4.26
N SER A 6 5.35 16.50 4.29
CA SER A 6 4.10 17.09 4.75
C SER A 6 4.05 17.05 6.28
N ARG A 7 3.43 18.05 6.90
CA ARG A 7 2.92 17.96 8.27
C ARG A 7 1.80 16.89 8.27
N ARG A 8 2.14 15.61 8.38
CA ARG A 8 1.30 14.49 7.88
C ARG A 8 0.49 13.84 9.01
N PRO A 9 -0.83 13.67 8.86
CA PRO A 9 -1.63 12.77 9.69
C PRO A 9 -1.37 11.28 9.39
N LEU A 10 -0.56 10.97 8.36
CA LEU A 10 -0.22 9.62 7.93
C LEU A 10 1.28 9.38 8.17
N THR A 11 1.61 8.85 9.35
CA THR A 11 2.98 8.48 9.73
C THR A 11 3.17 6.99 9.47
N GLY A 12 4.21 6.62 8.73
CA GLY A 12 4.50 5.21 8.39
C GLY A 12 4.07 4.83 6.97
N PRO A 13 4.07 3.52 6.63
CA PRO A 13 3.65 3.02 5.34
C PRO A 13 2.24 3.47 5.01
N LEU A 14 2.02 3.93 3.78
CA LEU A 14 0.69 4.27 3.32
C LEU A 14 -0.08 2.96 3.12
N THR A 15 -0.98 2.66 4.05
CA THR A 15 -1.86 1.48 3.98
C THR A 15 -3.30 1.92 3.69
N PRO A 16 -4.14 1.04 3.10
CA PRO A 16 -5.55 1.34 2.85
C PRO A 16 -6.29 1.79 4.11
N SER A 17 -6.03 1.14 5.25
CA SER A 17 -6.63 1.51 6.55
C SER A 17 -6.17 2.89 7.00
N CYS A 18 -4.87 3.18 6.94
CA CYS A 18 -4.36 4.50 7.30
C CYS A 18 -5.02 5.61 6.45
N VAL A 19 -5.23 5.39 5.15
CA VAL A 19 -5.90 6.36 4.27
C VAL A 19 -7.38 6.55 4.64
N ARG A 20 -8.08 5.46 4.99
CA ARG A 20 -9.50 5.53 5.40
C ARG A 20 -9.69 6.21 6.76
N ASP A 21 -8.76 6.00 7.68
CA ASP A 21 -8.86 6.49 9.06
C ASP A 21 -8.29 7.91 9.23
N VAL A 22 -7.80 8.53 8.14
CA VAL A 22 -7.18 9.85 8.20
C VAL A 22 -8.22 10.93 8.50
N THR A 23 -8.00 11.66 9.59
CA THR A 23 -8.81 12.85 9.91
C THR A 23 -8.11 14.10 9.38
N LEU A 24 -8.77 14.82 8.46
CA LEU A 24 -8.27 16.08 7.93
C LEU A 24 -8.95 17.26 8.64
N PRO A 25 -8.19 18.25 9.15
CA PRO A 25 -8.77 19.39 9.83
C PRO A 25 -9.51 20.29 8.84
N LEU A 26 -10.66 20.82 9.25
CA LEU A 26 -11.38 21.83 8.49
C LEU A 26 -10.57 23.14 8.41
N THR A 27 -10.76 23.88 7.33
CA THR A 27 -10.16 25.21 7.17
C THR A 27 -10.72 26.21 8.17
N ARG A 28 -9.88 27.14 8.64
CA ARG A 28 -10.30 28.23 9.53
C ARG A 28 -11.44 29.05 8.89
N TYR A 29 -12.37 29.53 9.72
CA TYR A 29 -13.48 30.37 9.30
C TYR A 29 -13.03 31.52 8.38
N GLY A 30 -13.78 31.78 7.30
CA GLY A 30 -13.47 32.79 6.28
C GLY A 30 -12.47 32.36 5.21
N ARG A 31 -11.92 31.12 5.27
CA ARG A 31 -11.09 30.56 4.19
C ARG A 31 -11.86 29.52 3.40
N ARG A 32 -11.63 29.47 2.09
CA ARG A 32 -12.14 28.41 1.23
C ARG A 32 -11.41 27.11 1.54
N GLY A 33 -12.15 26.06 1.87
CA GLY A 33 -11.67 24.69 1.99
C GLY A 33 -12.25 23.81 0.90
N TYR A 34 -11.73 22.58 0.80
CA TYR A 34 -12.35 21.54 -0.02
C TYR A 34 -13.70 21.12 0.56
N ARG A 35 -14.60 20.62 -0.29
CA ARG A 35 -15.85 20.02 0.17
C ARG A 35 -15.51 18.69 0.86
N PRO A 36 -15.95 18.47 2.11
CA PRO A 36 -15.65 17.23 2.83
C PRO A 36 -16.06 15.98 2.04
N ASP A 37 -17.25 15.99 1.43
CA ASP A 37 -17.77 14.84 0.68
C ASP A 37 -16.88 14.46 -0.51
N ASP A 38 -16.41 15.44 -1.27
CA ASP A 38 -15.52 15.20 -2.43
C ASP A 38 -14.17 14.63 -1.97
N VAL A 39 -13.66 15.12 -0.83
CA VAL A 39 -12.42 14.62 -0.23
C VAL A 39 -12.61 13.19 0.29
N HIS A 40 -13.73 12.89 0.95
CA HIS A 40 -14.05 11.55 1.43
C HIS A 40 -14.17 10.56 0.27
N ALA A 41 -14.89 10.92 -0.80
CA ALA A 41 -15.01 10.08 -2.00
C ALA A 41 -13.64 9.79 -2.64
N LEU A 42 -12.75 10.81 -2.69
CA LEU A 42 -11.39 10.64 -3.19
C LEU A 42 -10.57 9.70 -2.30
N LEU A 43 -10.64 9.87 -0.97
CA LEU A 43 -9.91 9.04 -0.02
C LEU A 43 -10.39 7.58 -0.04
N ASP A 44 -11.69 7.36 -0.19
CA ASP A 44 -12.25 6.01 -0.34
C ASP A 44 -11.78 5.33 -1.61
N ARG A 45 -11.78 6.06 -2.73
CA ARG A 45 -11.26 5.54 -4.00
C ARG A 45 -9.77 5.23 -3.89
N LEU A 46 -8.99 6.11 -3.27
CA LEU A 46 -7.56 5.91 -3.06
C LEU A 46 -7.27 4.69 -2.18
N ALA A 47 -8.02 4.53 -1.09
CA ALA A 47 -7.89 3.38 -0.19
C ALA A 47 -8.20 2.07 -0.93
N TYR A 48 -9.23 2.06 -1.78
CA TYR A 48 -9.57 0.91 -2.62
C TYR A 48 -8.41 0.54 -3.57
N GLU A 49 -7.92 1.50 -4.35
CA GLU A 49 -6.84 1.27 -5.32
C GLU A 49 -5.54 0.82 -4.64
N LEU A 50 -5.19 1.41 -3.50
CA LEU A 50 -4.04 1.00 -2.71
C LEU A 50 -4.18 -0.43 -2.17
N GLY A 51 -5.41 -0.84 -1.85
CA GLY A 51 -5.73 -2.21 -1.44
C GLY A 51 -5.54 -3.21 -2.59
N GLU A 52 -6.00 -2.86 -3.79
CA GLU A 52 -5.78 -3.67 -5.00
C GLU A 52 -4.29 -3.84 -5.29
N LEU A 53 -3.52 -2.75 -5.30
CA LEU A 53 -2.08 -2.79 -5.57
C LEU A 53 -1.32 -3.60 -4.52
N SER A 54 -1.66 -3.43 -3.24
CA SER A 54 -1.04 -4.22 -2.16
C SER A 54 -1.31 -5.71 -2.31
N ARG A 55 -2.53 -6.09 -2.71
CA ARG A 55 -2.90 -7.49 -2.97
C ARG A 55 -2.10 -8.06 -4.14
N GLN A 56 -2.01 -7.33 -5.25
CA GLN A 56 -1.24 -7.76 -6.42
C GLN A 56 0.23 -7.96 -6.09
N LEU A 57 0.83 -7.04 -5.33
CA LEU A 57 2.22 -7.16 -4.88
C LEU A 57 2.43 -8.40 -4.00
N HIS A 58 1.52 -8.65 -3.05
CA HIS A 58 1.57 -9.87 -2.23
C HIS A 58 1.46 -11.14 -3.06
N GLN A 59 0.60 -11.16 -4.08
CA GLN A 59 0.46 -12.30 -4.98
C GLN A 59 1.76 -12.56 -5.76
N VAL A 60 2.37 -11.50 -6.30
CA VAL A 60 3.65 -11.61 -7.03
C VAL A 60 4.77 -12.11 -6.11
N HIS A 61 4.83 -11.64 -4.87
CA HIS A 61 5.82 -12.12 -3.91
C HIS A 61 5.59 -13.59 -3.54
N ALA A 62 4.34 -14.00 -3.31
CA ALA A 62 4.00 -15.38 -3.01
C ALA A 62 4.39 -16.32 -4.16
N GLU A 63 4.14 -15.92 -5.40
CA GLU A 63 4.50 -16.72 -6.57
C GLU A 63 6.03 -16.82 -6.75
N ASN A 64 6.75 -15.72 -6.53
CA ASN A 64 8.21 -15.74 -6.55
C ASN A 64 8.79 -16.69 -5.50
N GLU A 65 8.25 -16.69 -4.27
CA GLU A 65 8.70 -17.62 -3.23
C GLU A 65 8.36 -19.07 -3.58
N ARG A 66 7.20 -19.32 -4.19
CA ARG A 66 6.84 -20.65 -4.71
C ARG A 66 7.84 -21.15 -5.75
N ILE A 67 8.17 -20.31 -6.74
CA ILE A 67 9.14 -20.64 -7.80
C ILE A 67 10.53 -20.92 -7.20
N LYS A 68 11.00 -20.05 -6.29
CA LYS A 68 12.30 -20.25 -5.62
C LYS A 68 12.35 -21.56 -4.84
N ASN A 69 11.26 -21.91 -4.14
CA ASN A 69 11.19 -23.15 -3.37
C ASN A 69 11.19 -24.38 -4.29
N ALA A 70 10.45 -24.34 -5.40
CA ALA A 70 10.46 -25.41 -6.39
C ALA A 70 11.85 -25.62 -7.01
N LEU A 71 12.54 -24.52 -7.35
CA LEU A 71 13.89 -24.55 -7.88
C LEU A 71 14.88 -25.16 -6.86
N ARG A 72 14.81 -24.76 -5.59
CA ARG A 72 15.65 -25.31 -4.52
C ARG A 72 15.41 -26.81 -4.33
N ALA A 73 14.16 -27.25 -4.36
CA ALA A 73 13.81 -28.66 -4.24
C ALA A 73 14.40 -29.47 -5.40
N TRP A 74 14.23 -29.00 -6.64
CA TRP A 74 14.81 -29.65 -7.82
C TRP A 74 16.34 -29.71 -7.79
N GLN A 75 17.01 -28.63 -7.36
CA GLN A 75 18.47 -28.61 -7.21
C GLN A 75 18.95 -29.63 -6.18
N THR A 76 18.21 -29.79 -5.08
CA THR A 76 18.56 -30.74 -4.03
C THR A 76 18.40 -32.19 -4.52
N ASP A 77 17.31 -32.49 -5.24
CA ASP A 77 17.07 -33.81 -5.83
C ASP A 77 18.13 -34.17 -6.88
N SER A 78 18.48 -33.21 -7.74
CA SER A 78 19.53 -33.38 -8.76
C SER A 78 20.94 -33.50 -8.16
N ALA A 79 21.20 -32.90 -6.99
CA ALA A 79 22.49 -32.99 -6.30
C ALA A 79 22.64 -34.26 -5.46
N VAL A 80 21.53 -34.92 -5.11
CA VAL A 80 21.50 -36.21 -4.41
C VAL A 80 21.65 -37.38 -5.38
N SER A 81 21.50 -37.14 -6.69
CA SER A 81 21.77 -38.15 -7.73
C SER A 81 23.26 -38.18 -8.09
N PRO A 82 24.00 -39.28 -7.81
CA PRO A 82 25.41 -39.46 -8.22
C PRO A 82 25.58 -39.84 -9.70
#